data_AF-A0A7J8Q4V1-F1
#
_entry.id   AF-A0A7J8Q4V1-F1
#
_cell.length_a   1.000
_cell.length_b   1.000
_cell.length_c   1.000
_cell.angle_alpha   90.00
_cell.angle_beta   90.00
_cell.angle_gamma   90.00
#
_symmetry.space_group_name_H-M   'P 1'
#
loop_
_entity.id
_entity.type
_entity.pdbx_description
1 polymer ?
#
loop_
_entity_poly.entity_id
_entity_poly.type
_entity_poly.pdbx_seq_one_letter_code
_entity_poly.pdbx_strand_id
1 'polypeptide(L)'
;MASTTATTECTITNGAGAGQNLVLTFSNYETAAGTIENPHTTTFTQTMPAIYLNGALVYKVGRCLRWIIFWTSDNQVSTKMFRINDPIDWGQVANNLTSGHGGKSEDRITDTAGFGYTAWASIEGQVLTANILASS
;
A
#
# COMPACT_ATOMS: atom_id res chain seq x y z
N MET A 1 -22.98 20.09 -13.95
CA MET A 1 -22.58 19.79 -12.56
C MET A 1 -21.09 19.56 -12.58
N ALA A 2 -20.31 20.32 -11.78
CA ALA A 2 -18.87 20.07 -11.68
C ALA A 2 -18.67 18.71 -11.00
N SER A 3 -17.88 17.83 -11.61
CA SER A 3 -17.45 16.59 -10.97
C SER A 3 -16.57 16.97 -9.78
N THR A 4 -17.05 16.75 -8.56
CA THR A 4 -16.22 16.89 -7.36
C THR A 4 -15.18 15.78 -7.36
N THR A 5 -13.94 16.11 -7.01
CA THR A 5 -12.84 15.18 -6.85
C THR A 5 -12.39 15.15 -5.39
N ALA A 6 -11.88 14.01 -4.96
CA ALA A 6 -11.19 13.83 -3.69
C ALA A 6 -9.72 13.50 -4.00
N THR A 7 -8.82 13.93 -3.12
CA THR A 7 -7.39 13.71 -3.30
C THR A 7 -6.80 13.04 -2.07
N THR A 8 -5.92 12.06 -2.30
CA THR A 8 -5.10 11.46 -1.25
C THR A 8 -3.63 11.73 -1.56
N GLU A 9 -2.91 12.39 -0.66
CA GLU A 9 -1.46 12.51 -0.73
C GLU A 9 -0.85 11.21 -0.19
N CYS A 10 0.01 10.56 -0.97
CA CYS A 10 0.58 9.25 -0.68
C CYS A 10 2.09 9.37 -0.55
N THR A 11 2.64 8.98 0.59
CA THR A 11 4.09 8.84 0.82
C THR A 11 4.44 7.37 1.01
N ILE A 12 5.25 6.81 0.12
CA ILE A 12 5.63 5.39 0.12
C ILE A 12 7.14 5.27 0.32
N THR A 13 7.56 4.53 1.34
CA THR A 13 8.98 4.29 1.67
C THR A 13 9.37 2.83 1.42
N ASN A 14 10.41 2.62 0.63
CA ASN A 14 11.00 1.32 0.38
C ASN A 14 12.20 1.05 1.30
N GLY A 15 11.99 0.28 2.37
CA GLY A 15 13.04 -0.29 3.21
C GLY A 15 13.19 -1.81 3.08
N ALA A 16 12.79 -2.41 1.94
CA ALA A 16 12.79 -3.87 1.72
C ALA A 16 14.18 -4.51 1.57
N GLY A 17 15.27 -3.73 1.73
CA GLY A 17 16.65 -4.20 1.66
C GLY A 17 17.27 -4.01 0.28
N ALA A 18 18.60 -4.14 0.23
CA ALA A 18 19.40 -3.87 -0.96
C ALA A 18 18.93 -4.72 -2.17
N GLY A 19 18.71 -4.06 -3.31
CA GLY A 19 18.27 -4.70 -4.55
C GLY A 19 16.78 -5.07 -4.60
N GLN A 20 16.00 -4.78 -3.56
CA GLN A 20 14.56 -5.06 -3.51
C GLN A 20 13.77 -3.81 -3.87
N ASN A 21 13.59 -3.55 -5.16
CA ASN A 21 12.75 -2.45 -5.63
C ASN A 21 11.27 -2.77 -5.42
N LEU A 22 10.48 -1.72 -5.14
CA LEU A 22 9.02 -1.79 -5.27
C LEU A 22 8.65 -1.48 -6.71
N VAL A 23 7.96 -2.39 -7.38
CA VAL A 23 7.50 -2.20 -8.76
C VAL A 23 5.99 -2.21 -8.75
N LEU A 24 5.36 -1.10 -9.15
CA LEU A 24 3.91 -0.97 -9.21
C LEU A 24 3.35 -1.98 -10.22
N THR A 25 2.38 -2.76 -9.78
CA THR A 25 1.68 -3.75 -10.61
C THR A 25 0.21 -3.39 -10.79
N PHE A 26 -0.35 -2.60 -9.89
CA PHE A 26 -1.72 -2.13 -9.97
C PHE A 26 -1.90 -0.82 -9.19
N SER A 27 -2.71 0.07 -9.75
CA SER A 27 -3.21 1.28 -9.12
C SER A 27 -4.60 1.57 -9.65
N ASN A 28 -5.53 1.97 -8.78
CA ASN A 28 -6.87 2.39 -9.20
C ASN A 28 -6.87 3.72 -9.95
N TYR A 29 -5.86 4.57 -9.71
CA TYR A 29 -5.80 5.93 -10.23
C TYR A 29 -4.41 6.21 -10.82
N GLU A 30 -4.31 7.26 -11.64
CA GLU A 30 -3.04 7.68 -12.24
C GLU A 30 -2.04 8.18 -11.18
N THR A 31 -0.88 8.65 -11.65
CA THR A 31 0.19 9.32 -10.88
C THR A 31 0.88 8.52 -9.77
N ALA A 32 0.48 7.28 -9.52
CA ALA A 32 1.21 6.36 -8.66
C ALA A 32 2.64 6.14 -9.16
N ALA A 33 3.60 6.10 -8.24
CA ALA A 33 5.00 5.88 -8.57
C ALA A 33 5.23 4.48 -9.17
N GLY A 34 5.79 4.40 -10.37
CA GLY A 34 6.00 3.14 -11.08
C GLY A 34 7.04 2.23 -10.42
N THR A 35 8.21 2.77 -10.05
CA THR A 35 9.27 2.03 -9.36
C THR A 35 9.81 2.88 -8.22
N ILE A 36 10.01 2.27 -7.05
CA ILE A 36 10.63 2.90 -5.88
C ILE A 36 11.84 2.06 -5.48
N GLU A 37 13.03 2.58 -5.74
CA GLU A 37 14.29 1.91 -5.43
C GLU A 37 14.54 1.88 -3.91
N ASN A 38 15.23 0.86 -3.41
CA ASN A 38 15.66 0.86 -2.00
C ASN A 38 16.99 1.66 -1.86
N PRO A 39 17.17 2.52 -0.83
CA PRO A 39 16.24 2.93 0.21
C PRO A 39 15.62 4.31 -0.07
N HIS A 40 14.62 4.39 -0.95
CA HIS A 40 13.98 5.66 -1.31
C HIS A 40 12.55 5.78 -0.80
N THR A 41 12.16 7.03 -0.59
CA THR A 41 10.79 7.46 -0.34
C THR A 41 10.31 8.25 -1.56
N THR A 42 9.05 8.06 -1.92
CA THR A 42 8.39 8.87 -2.95
C THR A 42 7.08 9.42 -2.43
N THR A 43 6.69 10.58 -2.94
CA THR A 43 5.41 11.21 -2.64
C THR A 43 4.68 11.52 -3.94
N PHE A 44 3.39 11.20 -3.99
CA PHE A 44 2.52 11.49 -5.12
C PHE A 44 1.09 11.70 -4.64
N THR A 45 0.26 12.34 -5.47
CA THR A 45 -1.14 12.59 -5.16
C THR A 45 -2.03 11.75 -6.06
N GLN A 46 -2.93 10.95 -5.49
CA GLN A 46 -4.00 10.30 -6.25
C GLN A 46 -5.25 11.17 -6.23
N THR A 47 -5.78 11.46 -7.42
CA THR A 47 -7.05 12.19 -7.57
C THR A 47 -8.12 11.20 -8.00
N MET A 48 -9.18 11.08 -7.21
CA MET A 48 -10.33 10.21 -7.47
C MET A 48 -11.60 11.05 -7.65
N PRO A 49 -12.56 10.61 -8.49
CA PRO A 49 -13.90 11.17 -8.45
C PRO A 49 -14.53 10.98 -7.07
N ALA A 50 -15.20 12.00 -6.53
CA ALA A 50 -15.71 12.00 -5.16
C ALA A 50 -16.82 10.96 -4.89
N ILE A 51 -17.31 10.29 -5.94
CA ILE A 51 -18.25 9.15 -5.84
C ILE A 51 -17.56 7.84 -5.43
N TYR A 52 -16.23 7.74 -5.56
CA TYR A 52 -15.47 6.56 -5.15
C TYR A 52 -15.06 6.65 -3.69
N LEU A 53 -15.11 5.51 -3.01
CA LEU A 53 -14.93 5.42 -1.57
C LEU A 53 -13.53 4.93 -1.18
N ASN A 54 -12.70 4.50 -2.14
CA ASN A 54 -11.45 3.81 -1.85
C ASN A 54 -10.38 3.98 -2.93
N GLY A 55 -9.12 3.79 -2.51
CA GLY A 55 -7.95 3.66 -3.36
C GLY A 55 -7.18 2.38 -3.04
N ALA A 56 -6.40 1.90 -4.02
CA ALA A 56 -5.52 0.77 -3.81
C ALA A 56 -4.26 0.87 -4.67
N LEU A 57 -3.16 0.40 -4.10
CA LEU A 57 -1.86 0.24 -4.74
C LEU A 57 -1.37 -1.19 -4.49
N VAL A 58 -0.80 -1.81 -5.51
CA VAL A 58 -0.13 -3.11 -5.36
C VAL A 58 1.27 -3.03 -5.93
N TYR A 59 2.27 -3.17 -5.06
CA TYR A 59 3.68 -3.24 -5.42
C TYR A 59 4.18 -4.67 -5.37
N LYS A 60 4.90 -5.10 -6.40
CA LYS A 60 5.78 -6.25 -6.30
C LYS A 60 6.99 -5.87 -5.45
N VAL A 61 7.30 -6.68 -4.44
CA VAL A 61 8.47 -6.56 -3.58
C VAL A 61 9.43 -7.68 -3.97
N GLY A 62 10.53 -7.30 -4.61
CA GLY A 62 11.50 -8.29 -5.07
C GLY A 62 10.90 -9.29 -6.07
N ARG A 63 11.19 -10.58 -5.88
CA ARG A 63 10.68 -11.66 -6.75
C ARG A 63 9.56 -12.48 -6.14
N CYS A 64 9.30 -12.33 -4.85
CA CYS A 64 8.54 -13.31 -4.07
C CYS A 64 7.21 -12.78 -3.53
N LEU A 65 7.06 -11.46 -3.36
CA LEU A 65 5.93 -10.89 -2.63
C LEU A 65 5.21 -9.80 -3.44
N ARG A 66 3.94 -9.61 -3.11
CA ARG A 66 3.10 -8.47 -3.47
C ARG A 66 2.70 -7.77 -2.19
N TRP A 67 2.87 -6.47 -2.12
CA TRP A 67 2.46 -5.61 -1.04
C TRP A 67 1.29 -4.75 -1.49
N ILE A 68 0.19 -4.85 -0.78
CA ILE A 68 -1.07 -4.15 -1.03
C ILE A 68 -1.24 -3.05 0.01
N ILE A 69 -1.58 -1.86 -0.47
CA ILE A 69 -2.01 -0.73 0.35
C ILE A 69 -3.41 -0.36 -0.15
N PHE A 70 -4.39 -0.45 0.74
CA PHE A 70 -5.78 -0.16 0.45
C PHE A 70 -6.29 0.87 1.46
N TRP A 71 -6.98 1.90 1.00
CA TRP A 71 -7.52 2.93 1.90
C TRP A 71 -8.87 3.42 1.43
N THR A 72 -9.55 4.14 2.31
CA THR A 72 -10.89 4.67 2.10
C THR A 72 -10.95 6.17 2.36
N SER A 73 -12.00 6.81 1.83
CA SER A 73 -12.27 8.23 2.01
C SER A 73 -12.63 8.62 3.46
N ASP A 74 -13.02 7.65 4.30
CA ASP A 74 -13.29 7.85 5.74
C ASP A 74 -12.05 7.65 6.63
N ASN A 75 -10.85 7.77 6.06
CA ASN A 75 -9.55 7.63 6.72
C ASN A 75 -9.36 6.25 7.36
N GLN A 76 -9.73 5.20 6.61
CA GLN A 76 -9.33 3.84 6.95
C GLN A 76 -8.23 3.36 6.02
N VAL A 77 -7.29 2.57 6.53
CA VAL A 77 -6.21 1.96 5.74
C VAL A 77 -5.97 0.53 6.15
N SER A 78 -5.61 -0.29 5.17
CA SER A 78 -5.21 -1.68 5.32
C SER A 78 -3.96 -1.92 4.50
N THR A 79 -2.96 -2.56 5.11
CA THR A 79 -1.80 -3.11 4.42
C THR A 79 -1.80 -4.63 4.55
N LYS A 80 -1.47 -5.32 3.47
CA LYS A 80 -1.30 -6.78 3.44
C LYS A 80 -0.23 -7.20 2.44
N MET A 81 0.51 -8.24 2.76
CA MET A 81 1.47 -8.88 1.87
C MET A 81 1.02 -10.30 1.52
N PHE A 82 1.17 -10.66 0.25
CA PHE A 82 0.89 -11.98 -0.28
C PHE A 82 2.09 -12.48 -1.06
N ARG A 83 2.27 -13.79 -1.19
CA ARG A 83 3.27 -14.33 -2.11
C ARG A 83 2.82 -14.10 -3.55
N ILE A 84 3.78 -13.94 -4.46
CA ILE A 84 3.49 -13.65 -5.87
C ILE A 84 2.68 -14.73 -6.56
N ASN A 85 2.72 -15.97 -6.10
CA ASN A 85 1.95 -17.07 -6.71
C ASN A 85 0.61 -17.30 -6.00
N ASP A 86 0.37 -16.64 -4.87
CA ASP A 86 -0.86 -16.80 -4.11
C ASP A 86 -1.92 -15.83 -4.67
N PRO A 87 -3.20 -16.23 -4.72
CA PRO A 87 -4.28 -15.32 -5.05
C PRO A 87 -4.38 -14.24 -3.98
N ILE A 88 -4.73 -13.02 -4.40
CA ILE A 88 -5.01 -11.93 -3.46
C ILE A 88 -6.38 -12.20 -2.82
N ASP A 89 -6.39 -12.40 -1.51
CA ASP A 89 -7.62 -12.46 -0.73
C ASP A 89 -8.06 -11.04 -0.34
N TRP A 90 -8.88 -10.43 -1.19
CA TRP A 90 -9.43 -9.09 -0.95
C TRP A 90 -10.33 -9.02 0.28
N GLY A 91 -10.91 -10.15 0.72
CA GLY A 91 -11.64 -10.23 1.98
C GLY A 91 -10.72 -9.96 3.16
N GLN A 92 -9.52 -10.56 3.18
CA GLN A 92 -8.52 -10.28 4.21
C GLN A 92 -8.01 -8.84 4.17
N VAL A 93 -7.84 -8.27 2.98
CA VAL A 93 -7.45 -6.86 2.82
C VAL A 93 -8.53 -5.95 3.43
N ALA A 94 -9.81 -6.18 3.13
CA ALA A 94 -10.91 -5.36 3.62
C ALA A 94 -11.21 -5.56 5.11
N ASN A 95 -11.05 -6.77 5.67
CA ASN A 95 -11.33 -7.07 7.08
C ASN A 95 -10.46 -6.27 8.06
N ASN A 96 -9.28 -5.81 7.60
CA ASN A 96 -8.39 -4.94 8.37
C ASN A 96 -8.91 -3.50 8.52
N LEU A 97 -9.96 -3.11 7.79
CA LEU A 97 -10.59 -1.78 7.88
C LEU A 97 -11.60 -1.68 9.05
N THR A 98 -11.60 -2.63 9.98
CA THR A 98 -12.64 -2.72 11.02
C THR A 98 -12.71 -1.48 11.92
N SER A 99 -13.95 -1.09 12.23
CA SER A 99 -14.35 0.09 12.99
C SER A 99 -13.73 0.10 14.39
N GLY A 100 -12.57 0.75 14.53
CA GLY A 100 -11.87 0.90 15.81
C GLY A 100 -10.37 1.19 15.68
N HIS A 101 -9.77 0.84 14.53
CA HIS A 101 -8.33 1.01 14.28
C HIS A 101 -8.00 1.77 12.98
N GLY A 102 -9.00 2.37 12.34
CA GLY A 102 -9.02 2.76 10.92
C GLY A 102 -7.78 3.49 10.39
N GLY A 103 -7.15 4.37 11.16
CA GLY A 103 -6.02 5.16 10.65
C GLY A 103 -4.68 4.42 10.54
N LYS A 104 -4.54 3.16 10.99
CA LYS A 104 -3.26 2.43 11.00
C LYS A 104 -3.44 0.94 10.71
N SER A 105 -2.49 0.35 9.98
CA SER A 105 -2.46 -1.08 9.68
C SER A 105 -1.02 -1.60 9.62
N GLU A 106 -0.85 -2.86 10.01
CA GLU A 106 0.42 -3.57 9.96
C GLU A 106 0.21 -4.99 9.38
N ASP A 107 1.19 -5.46 8.61
CA ASP A 107 1.28 -6.86 8.21
C ASP A 107 2.72 -7.36 8.28
N ARG A 108 2.90 -8.65 8.62
CA ARG A 108 4.20 -9.31 8.70
C ARG A 108 4.16 -10.62 7.91
N ILE A 109 5.19 -10.87 7.12
CA ILE A 109 5.32 -12.12 6.36
C ILE A 109 6.78 -12.54 6.28
N THR A 110 7.02 -13.85 6.25
CA THR A 110 8.31 -14.43 5.88
C THR A 110 8.20 -15.03 4.49
N ASP A 111 9.12 -14.65 3.60
CA ASP A 111 9.16 -15.19 2.25
C ASP A 111 9.65 -16.65 2.22
N THR A 112 9.65 -17.27 1.04
CA THR A 112 10.08 -18.66 0.87
C THR A 112 11.57 -18.89 1.09
N ALA A 113 12.39 -17.83 1.03
CA ALA A 113 13.82 -17.87 1.30
C ALA A 113 14.15 -17.55 2.77
N GLY A 114 13.15 -17.31 3.61
CA GLY A 114 13.30 -17.05 5.04
C GLY A 114 13.48 -15.56 5.37
N PHE A 115 13.38 -14.64 4.40
CA PHE A 115 13.48 -13.21 4.67
C PHE A 115 12.18 -12.68 5.25
N GLY A 116 12.27 -12.04 6.42
CA GLY A 116 11.13 -11.40 7.06
C GLY A 116 10.85 -10.02 6.48
N TYR A 117 9.58 -9.67 6.35
CA TYR A 117 9.12 -8.35 5.95
C TYR A 117 8.04 -7.87 6.91
N THR A 118 8.09 -6.58 7.24
CA THR A 118 7.05 -5.88 7.98
C THR A 118 6.60 -4.68 7.16
N ALA A 119 5.29 -4.60 6.90
CA ALA A 119 4.67 -3.48 6.21
C ALA A 119 3.76 -2.70 7.16
N TRP A 120 3.84 -1.38 7.10
CA TRP A 120 3.02 -0.45 7.86
C TRP A 120 2.31 0.51 6.92
N ALA A 121 1.10 0.90 7.28
CA ALA A 121 0.39 1.98 6.62
C ALA A 121 -0.40 2.80 7.65
N SER A 122 -0.51 4.10 7.42
CA SER A 122 -1.33 5.01 8.20
C SER A 122 -2.01 6.05 7.31
N ILE A 123 -3.22 6.45 7.65
CA ILE A 123 -3.94 7.52 6.96
C ILE A 123 -4.60 8.47 7.96
N GLU A 124 -4.44 9.77 7.76
CA GLU A 124 -5.09 10.81 8.53
C GLU A 124 -5.38 12.01 7.62
N GLY A 125 -6.62 12.51 7.60
CA GLY A 125 -6.98 13.66 6.77
C GLY A 125 -6.69 13.47 5.27
N GLN A 126 -6.80 12.24 4.75
CA GLN A 126 -6.41 11.85 3.39
C GLN A 126 -4.91 12.03 3.07
N VAL A 127 -4.06 12.01 4.09
CA VAL A 127 -2.61 11.85 3.94
C VAL A 127 -2.26 10.42 4.32
N LEU A 128 -1.91 9.62 3.31
CA LEU A 128 -1.48 8.22 3.42
C LEU A 128 0.05 8.16 3.52
N THR A 129 0.55 7.48 4.54
CA THR A 129 1.97 7.10 4.64
C THR A 129 2.06 5.58 4.74
N ALA A 130 2.94 4.96 3.96
CA ALA A 130 3.14 3.52 4.02
C ALA A 130 4.61 3.16 3.81
N ASN A 131 5.09 2.14 4.51
CA ASN A 131 6.45 1.67 4.38
C ASN A 131 6.53 0.15 4.51
N ILE A 132 7.55 -0.42 3.88
CA ILE A 132 7.91 -1.83 4.04
C ILE A 132 9.37 -1.93 4.47
N LEU A 133 9.67 -2.81 5.42
CA LEU A 133 10.99 -3.00 6.01
C LEU A 133 11.35 -4.49 5.93
N ALA A 134 12.56 -4.79 5.48
CA ALA A 134 13.14 -6.12 5.69
C ALA A 134 13.50 -6.30 7.18
N SER A 135 13.20 -7.47 7.71
CA SER A 135 13.55 -7.90 9.07
C SER A 135 14.75 -8.84 8.97
N SER A 136 15.81 -8.54 9.71
CA SER A 136 17.02 -9.36 9.82
C SER A 136 16.82 -10.57 10.71
#